data_AF-A0A0J5FWT2-F1
#
_entry.id   AF-A0A0J5FWT2-F1
#
_cell.length_a   1.000
_cell.length_b   1.000
_cell.length_c   1.000
_cell.angle_alpha   90.00
_cell.angle_beta   90.00
_cell.angle_gamma   90.00
#
_symmetry.space_group_name_H-M   'P 1'
#
loop_
_entity.id
_entity.type
_entity.pdbx_description
1 polymer ?
#
loop_
_entity_poly.entity_id
_entity_poly.type
_entity_poly.pdbx_seq_one_letter_code
_entity_poly.pdbx_strand_id
1 'polypeptide(L)'
;MSYRVYLTYDNGRQSHLYFTRDRKVIHQHIESVLTDADLRETAKEIVLEYKNRLLFSFSMRDVDDKTMGKIPWPKLGKKRTLKTPKIASLSMPTQMYAFLQEIGGGSASKGIQEMCLEKMGDKAPMDDMFYHWRDSSS
;
A
#
# COMPACT_ATOMS: atom_id res chain seq x y z
N MET A 1 -0.93 -3.58 -1.33
CA MET A 1 -1.04 -2.21 -0.76
C MET A 1 -2.35 -1.65 -1.26
N SER A 2 -3.39 -1.62 -0.43
CA SER A 2 -4.71 -1.17 -0.87
C SER A 2 -5.36 -0.29 0.20
N TYR A 3 -5.99 0.76 -0.28
CA TYR A 3 -6.90 1.62 0.48
C TYR A 3 -8.32 1.06 0.39
N ARG A 4 -9.04 1.22 1.48
CA ARG A 4 -10.45 0.87 1.61
C ARG A 4 -11.14 2.01 2.34
N VAL A 5 -12.23 2.52 1.78
CA VAL A 5 -13.04 3.55 2.43
C VAL A 5 -14.50 3.16 2.43
N TYR A 6 -15.18 3.46 3.52
CA TYR A 6 -16.60 3.24 3.72
C TYR A 6 -17.14 4.21 4.76
N LEU A 7 -18.44 4.44 4.72
CA LEU A 7 -19.17 5.19 5.73
C LEU A 7 -19.78 4.22 6.74
N THR A 8 -19.93 4.69 7.96
CA THR A 8 -20.70 4.02 9.02
C THR A 8 -21.87 4.90 9.43
N TYR A 9 -22.99 4.29 9.76
CA TYR A 9 -24.22 4.97 10.16
C TYR A 9 -24.54 4.70 11.64
N ASP A 10 -25.38 5.52 12.26
CA ASP A 10 -25.72 5.39 13.69
C ASP A 10 -26.34 4.02 14.06
N ASN A 11 -26.99 3.36 13.10
CA ASN A 11 -27.55 2.02 13.25
C ASN A 11 -26.51 0.88 13.09
N GLY A 12 -25.22 1.20 12.99
CA GLY A 12 -24.13 0.25 12.81
C GLY A 12 -23.99 -0.31 11.39
N ARG A 13 -24.82 0.11 10.43
CA ARG A 13 -24.65 -0.27 9.01
C ARG A 13 -23.43 0.40 8.42
N GLN A 14 -22.90 -0.20 7.37
CA GLN A 14 -21.78 0.34 6.58
C GLN A 14 -22.24 0.56 5.14
N SER A 15 -21.72 1.61 4.49
CA SER A 15 -21.95 1.83 3.06
C SER A 15 -21.24 0.79 2.20
N HIS A 16 -21.49 0.85 0.89
CA HIS A 16 -20.66 0.12 -0.06
C HIS A 16 -19.19 0.52 0.05
N LEU A 17 -18.34 -0.49 -0.07
CA LEU A 17 -16.90 -0.40 0.09
C LEU A 17 -16.24 0.05 -1.19
N TYR A 18 -15.54 1.18 -1.13
CA TYR A 18 -14.67 1.61 -2.22
C TYR A 18 -13.24 1.16 -1.98
N PHE A 19 -12.66 0.48 -2.96
CA PHE A 19 -11.34 -0.13 -2.90
C PHE A 19 -10.46 0.38 -4.03
N THR A 20 -9.24 0.80 -3.71
CA THR A 20 -8.23 1.11 -4.73
C THR A 20 -6.83 0.96 -4.17
N ARG A 21 -5.85 0.79 -5.06
CA ARG A 21 -4.42 0.82 -4.71
C ARG A 21 -3.80 2.20 -4.91
N ASP A 22 -4.51 3.11 -5.56
CA ASP A 22 -4.02 4.43 -5.91
C ASP A 22 -4.46 5.48 -4.87
N ARG A 23 -3.46 6.21 -4.34
CA ARG A 23 -3.68 7.30 -3.38
C ARG A 23 -4.47 8.46 -3.98
N LYS A 24 -4.24 8.82 -5.25
CA LYS A 24 -4.95 9.94 -5.90
C LYS A 24 -6.42 9.61 -6.07
N VAL A 25 -6.70 8.38 -6.49
CA VAL A 25 -8.07 7.90 -6.71
C VAL A 25 -8.85 7.84 -5.39
N ILE A 26 -8.26 7.30 -4.32
CA ILE A 26 -8.94 7.28 -3.00
C ILE A 26 -9.13 8.69 -2.44
N HIS A 27 -8.18 9.61 -2.68
CA HIS A 27 -8.28 10.99 -2.25
C HIS A 27 -9.47 11.70 -2.90
N GLN A 28 -9.57 11.62 -4.23
CA GLN A 28 -10.68 12.20 -4.99
C GLN A 28 -12.02 11.59 -4.58
N HIS A 29 -12.05 10.27 -4.34
CA HIS A 29 -13.26 9.61 -3.86
C HIS A 29 -13.68 10.13 -2.49
N ILE A 30 -12.77 10.24 -1.53
CA ILE A 30 -13.06 10.82 -0.21
C ILE A 30 -13.56 12.26 -0.37
N GLU A 31 -12.90 13.10 -1.18
CA GLU A 31 -13.38 14.46 -1.45
C GLU A 31 -14.81 14.48 -1.98
N SER A 32 -15.13 13.60 -2.94
CA SER A 32 -16.49 13.50 -3.49
C SER A 32 -17.53 13.13 -2.42
N VAL A 33 -17.20 12.18 -1.53
CA VAL A 33 -18.07 11.77 -0.42
C VAL A 33 -18.22 12.90 0.59
N LEU A 34 -17.15 13.64 0.86
CA LEU A 34 -17.20 14.79 1.75
C LEU A 34 -17.94 15.96 1.12
N THR A 35 -18.10 16.08 -0.19
CA THR A 35 -18.91 17.16 -0.80
C THR A 35 -20.40 16.83 -0.91
N ASP A 36 -20.78 15.58 -0.67
CA ASP A 36 -22.16 15.12 -0.74
C ASP A 36 -22.93 15.47 0.55
N ALA A 37 -23.90 16.39 0.43
CA ALA A 37 -24.67 16.88 1.57
C ALA A 37 -25.54 15.79 2.22
N ASP A 38 -26.13 14.91 1.42
CA ASP A 38 -27.01 13.84 1.91
C ASP A 38 -26.20 12.82 2.72
N LEU A 39 -24.99 12.51 2.27
CA LEU A 39 -24.08 11.63 3.01
C LEU A 39 -23.55 12.27 4.30
N ARG A 40 -23.34 13.59 4.33
CA ARG A 40 -22.94 14.31 5.56
C ARG A 40 -23.99 14.26 6.66
N GLU A 41 -25.26 14.34 6.30
CA GLU A 41 -26.35 14.33 7.27
C GLU A 41 -26.67 12.91 7.77
N THR A 42 -26.52 11.90 6.92
CA THR A 42 -26.94 10.53 7.23
C THR A 42 -25.83 9.68 7.83
N ALA A 43 -24.59 9.81 7.36
CA ALA A 43 -23.48 9.01 7.87
C ALA A 43 -22.94 9.58 9.17
N LYS A 44 -22.58 8.68 10.09
CA LYS A 44 -21.97 9.01 11.37
C LYS A 44 -20.49 9.32 11.21
N GLU A 45 -19.77 8.40 10.57
CA GLU A 45 -18.32 8.49 10.38
C GLU A 45 -17.89 7.97 9.01
N ILE A 46 -16.85 8.58 8.46
CA ILE A 46 -16.07 8.03 7.34
C ILE A 46 -14.85 7.30 7.88
N VAL A 47 -14.60 6.09 7.37
CA VAL A 47 -13.50 5.24 7.79
C VAL A 47 -12.59 4.96 6.60
N LEU A 48 -11.30 5.22 6.77
CA LEU A 48 -10.24 4.90 5.82
C LEU A 48 -9.31 3.86 6.41
N GLU A 49 -9.14 2.76 5.69
CA GLU A 49 -8.20 1.70 6.01
C GLU A 49 -7.08 1.62 4.99
N TYR A 50 -5.92 1.18 5.45
CA TYR A 50 -4.78 0.84 4.61
C TYR A 50 -4.25 -0.55 5.00
N LYS A 51 -4.24 -1.49 4.06
CA LYS A 51 -3.87 -2.90 4.31
C LYS A 51 -4.68 -3.53 5.47
N ASN A 52 -6.00 -3.30 5.51
CA ASN A 52 -6.92 -3.80 6.54
C ASN A 52 -6.55 -3.34 7.96
N ARG A 53 -5.90 -2.19 8.09
CA ARG A 53 -5.70 -1.50 9.36
C ARG A 53 -6.36 -0.13 9.25
N LEU A 54 -7.03 0.29 10.31
CA LEU A 54 -7.57 1.64 10.42
C LEU A 54 -6.42 2.63 10.21
N LEU A 55 -6.49 3.36 9.09
CA LEU A 55 -5.56 4.43 8.82
C LEU A 55 -6.09 5.71 9.45
N PHE A 56 -7.40 5.94 9.35
CA PHE A 56 -8.05 7.11 9.90
C PHE A 56 -9.57 6.99 9.93
N SER A 57 -10.22 7.73 10.84
CA SER A 57 -11.68 7.92 10.84
C SER A 57 -12.03 9.35 11.24
N PHE A 58 -13.16 9.84 10.73
CA PHE A 58 -13.72 11.13 11.10
C PHE A 58 -15.22 11.04 11.31
N SER A 59 -15.74 11.79 12.29
CA SER A 59 -17.17 12.07 12.32
C SER A 59 -17.53 12.99 11.16
N MET A 60 -18.61 12.66 10.44
CA MET A 60 -19.11 13.49 9.35
C MET A 60 -19.57 14.87 9.84
N ARG A 61 -19.91 15.01 11.13
CA ARG A 61 -20.31 16.27 11.77
C ARG A 61 -19.15 17.24 11.98
N ASP A 62 -17.92 16.73 12.08
CA ASP A 62 -16.71 17.50 12.35
C ASP A 62 -15.88 17.75 11.08
N VAL A 63 -16.43 17.43 9.91
CA VAL A 63 -15.76 17.60 8.62
C VAL A 63 -15.68 19.09 8.28
N ASP A 64 -14.45 19.56 8.17
CA ASP A 64 -14.05 20.89 7.71
C ASP A 64 -13.16 20.81 6.46
N ASP A 65 -12.88 21.95 5.83
CA ASP A 65 -11.98 22.02 4.66
C ASP A 65 -10.55 21.54 4.97
N LYS A 66 -10.19 21.43 6.25
CA LYS A 66 -8.87 20.95 6.71
C LYS A 66 -8.83 19.44 6.92
N THR A 67 -9.96 18.75 6.84
CA THR A 67 -10.13 17.32 7.15
C THR A 67 -9.25 16.46 6.26
N MET A 68 -9.19 16.75 4.96
CA MET A 68 -8.31 16.05 4.02
C MET A 68 -6.81 16.18 4.37
N GLY A 69 -6.40 17.33 4.90
CA GLY A 69 -5.02 17.61 5.31
C GLY A 69 -4.59 16.87 6.58
N LYS A 70 -5.54 16.45 7.42
CA LYS A 70 -5.28 15.71 8.66
C LYS A 70 -5.05 14.21 8.43
N ILE A 71 -5.37 13.68 7.23
CA ILE A 71 -5.22 12.26 6.93
C ILE A 71 -3.72 11.88 6.95
N PRO A 72 -3.30 10.91 7.80
CA PRO A 72 -1.91 10.48 7.90
C PRO A 72 -1.56 9.53 6.74
N TRP A 73 -1.52 10.08 5.52
CA TRP A 73 -1.26 9.31 4.32
C TRP A 73 0.04 8.49 4.46
N PRO A 74 -0.01 7.17 4.22
CA PRO A 74 1.19 6.35 4.20
C PRO A 74 2.17 6.97 3.23
N LYS A 75 3.38 7.25 3.70
CA LYS A 75 4.45 7.74 2.83
C LYS A 75 4.59 6.73 1.71
N LEU A 76 4.42 7.19 0.46
CA LEU A 76 4.60 6.37 -0.72
C LEU A 76 5.97 5.72 -0.59
N GLY A 77 5.99 4.40 -0.43
CA GLY A 77 7.23 3.69 -0.10
C GLY A 77 8.27 4.05 -1.15
N LYS A 78 9.38 4.67 -0.73
CA LYS A 78 10.58 4.67 -1.57
C LYS A 78 10.85 3.20 -1.91
N LYS A 79 11.15 2.93 -3.18
CA LYS A 79 11.53 1.59 -3.63
C LYS A 79 12.58 1.05 -2.66
N ARG A 80 12.38 -0.16 -2.13
CA ARG A 80 13.42 -0.85 -1.37
C ARG A 80 14.65 -0.92 -2.26
N THR A 81 15.74 -0.30 -1.82
CA THR A 81 17.04 -0.40 -2.47
C THR A 81 17.90 -1.40 -1.70
N LEU A 82 18.58 -2.28 -2.41
CA LEU A 82 19.49 -3.26 -1.82
C LEU A 82 20.62 -2.53 -1.08
N LYS A 83 20.90 -2.96 0.15
CA LYS A 83 22.07 -2.52 0.90
C LYS A 83 23.30 -3.16 0.25
N THR A 84 24.27 -2.35 -0.18
CA THR A 84 25.51 -2.79 -0.84
C THR A 84 25.30 -3.84 -1.94
N PRO A 85 24.67 -3.49 -3.08
CA PRO A 85 24.33 -4.47 -4.11
C PRO A 85 25.59 -5.17 -4.65
N LYS A 86 25.51 -6.49 -4.73
CA LYS A 86 26.49 -7.31 -5.46
C LYS A 86 25.85 -7.79 -6.75
N ILE A 87 26.57 -7.63 -7.85
CA ILE A 87 26.14 -8.07 -9.17
C ILE A 87 26.88 -9.38 -9.47
N ALA A 88 26.13 -10.41 -9.83
CA ALA A 88 26.65 -11.64 -10.37
C ALA A 88 26.06 -11.84 -11.77
N SER A 89 26.91 -12.24 -12.71
CA SER A 89 26.50 -12.63 -14.06
C SER A 89 26.62 -14.15 -14.18
N LEU A 90 25.59 -14.79 -14.72
CA LEU A 90 25.59 -16.22 -14.97
C LEU A 90 25.12 -16.52 -16.40
N SER A 91 25.74 -17.52 -17.02
CA SER A 91 25.24 -18.11 -18.26
C SER A 91 24.26 -19.24 -17.90
N MET A 92 23.15 -19.33 -18.63
CA MET A 92 22.15 -20.37 -18.39
C MET A 92 21.43 -20.78 -19.67
N PRO A 93 20.89 -22.02 -19.74
CA PRO A 93 19.99 -22.44 -20.80
C PRO A 93 18.75 -21.55 -20.92
N THR A 94 18.25 -21.39 -22.15
CA THR A 94 17.05 -20.59 -22.45
C THR A 94 15.83 -21.02 -21.63
N GLN A 95 15.66 -22.33 -21.40
CA GLN A 95 14.54 -22.88 -20.62
C GLN A 95 14.59 -22.42 -19.16
N MET A 96 15.79 -22.35 -18.57
CA MET A 96 15.96 -21.84 -17.21
C MET A 96 15.65 -20.34 -17.13
N TYR A 97 16.08 -19.58 -18.14
CA TYR A 97 15.76 -18.15 -18.20
C TYR A 97 14.26 -17.90 -18.31
N ALA A 98 13.56 -18.64 -19.18
CA ALA A 98 12.11 -18.54 -19.34
C ALA A 98 11.37 -18.91 -18.06
N PHE A 99 11.77 -19.99 -17.38
CA PHE A 99 11.21 -20.40 -16.09
C PHE A 99 11.36 -19.30 -15.03
N LEU A 100 12.54 -18.68 -14.93
CA LEU A 100 12.77 -17.57 -13.99
C LEU A 100 11.94 -16.32 -14.34
N GLN A 101 11.73 -16.04 -15.63
CA GLN A 101 10.84 -14.97 -16.04
C GLN A 101 9.38 -15.25 -15.67
N GLU A 102 8.92 -16.49 -15.81
CA GLU A 102 7.56 -16.88 -15.43
C GLU A 102 7.32 -16.65 -13.92
N ILE A 103 8.24 -17.13 -13.07
CA ILE A 103 8.20 -16.89 -11.63
C ILE A 103 8.20 -15.39 -11.33
N GLY A 104 9.17 -14.65 -11.88
CA GLY A 104 9.37 -13.24 -11.59
C GLY A 104 8.46 -12.25 -12.34
N GLY A 105 7.39 -12.72 -12.97
CA GLY A 105 6.44 -11.88 -13.71
C GLY A 105 7.08 -11.10 -14.87
N GLY A 106 7.89 -11.77 -15.68
CA GLY A 106 8.65 -11.25 -16.83
C GLY A 106 10.12 -10.90 -16.53
N SER A 107 10.58 -11.01 -15.29
CA SER A 107 11.94 -10.65 -14.88
C SER A 107 12.67 -11.83 -14.23
N ALA A 108 13.69 -12.35 -14.92
CA ALA A 108 14.47 -13.48 -14.40
C ALA A 108 15.18 -13.17 -13.07
N SER A 109 15.64 -11.93 -12.87
CA SER A 109 16.27 -11.52 -11.61
C SER A 109 15.29 -11.50 -10.44
N LYS A 110 14.02 -11.13 -10.67
CA LYS A 110 12.96 -11.25 -9.66
C LYS A 110 12.67 -12.70 -9.34
N GLY A 111 12.62 -13.58 -10.35
CA GLY A 111 12.44 -15.01 -10.14
C GLY A 111 13.52 -15.60 -9.25
N ILE A 112 14.80 -15.29 -9.51
CA ILE A 112 15.91 -15.70 -8.64
C ILE A 112 15.74 -15.16 -7.23
N GLN A 113 15.38 -13.87 -7.08
CA GLN A 113 15.20 -13.26 -5.77
C GLN A 113 14.08 -13.93 -4.97
N GLU A 114 12.94 -14.23 -5.59
CA GLU A 114 11.81 -14.90 -4.96
C GLU A 114 12.18 -16.32 -4.51
N MET A 115 12.83 -17.10 -5.38
CA MET A 115 13.31 -18.44 -5.03
C MET A 115 14.34 -18.41 -3.87
N CYS A 116 15.28 -17.46 -3.89
CA CYS A 116 16.25 -17.32 -2.81
C CYS A 116 15.57 -16.94 -1.49
N LEU A 117 14.60 -16.02 -1.51
CA LEU A 117 13.85 -15.64 -0.31
C LEU A 117 13.04 -16.80 0.25
N GLU A 118 12.38 -17.57 -0.61
CA GLU A 118 11.65 -18.79 -0.23
C GLU A 118 12.57 -19.79 0.47
N LYS A 119 13.76 -20.05 -0.10
CA LYS A 119 14.74 -20.97 0.47
C LYS A 119 15.40 -20.46 1.74
N MET A 120 15.58 -19.16 1.88
CA MET A 120 16.13 -18.55 3.10
C MET A 120 15.11 -18.57 4.24
N GLY A 121 13.81 -18.51 3.95
CA GLY A 121 12.75 -18.55 4.97
C GLY A 121 12.99 -17.52 6.08
N ASP A 122 12.91 -17.95 7.34
CA ASP A 122 13.17 -17.10 8.52
C ASP A 122 14.63 -16.63 8.64
N LYS A 123 15.56 -17.24 7.89
CA LYS A 123 16.96 -16.81 7.83
C LYS A 123 17.19 -15.67 6.86
N ALA A 124 16.16 -15.13 6.21
CA ALA A 124 16.28 -13.94 5.38
C ALA A 124 16.23 -12.70 6.29
N PRO A 125 17.36 -12.03 6.60
CA PRO A 125 17.32 -10.80 7.38
C PRO A 125 16.86 -9.66 6.47
N MET A 126 15.56 -9.64 6.17
CA MET A 126 14.94 -8.69 5.25
C MET A 126 15.22 -7.23 5.61
N ASP A 127 15.44 -6.97 6.89
CA ASP A 127 15.78 -5.66 7.42
C ASP A 127 17.27 -5.31 7.22
N ASP A 128 18.16 -6.31 7.13
CA ASP A 128 19.59 -6.09 6.86
C ASP A 128 19.92 -6.03 5.36
N MET A 129 19.09 -6.64 4.50
CA MET A 129 19.30 -6.71 3.05
C MET A 129 18.91 -5.43 2.29
N PHE A 130 18.07 -4.59 2.89
CA PHE A 130 17.53 -3.39 2.25
C PHE A 130 17.74 -2.18 3.14
N TYR A 131 18.04 -1.02 2.55
CA TYR A 131 18.08 0.21 3.35
C TYR A 131 16.71 0.51 3.95
N HIS A 132 16.64 0.68 5.27
CA HIS A 132 15.48 1.29 5.91
C HIS A 132 15.40 2.77 5.53
N TRP A 133 14.21 3.22 5.18
CA TRP A 133 13.89 4.58 4.72
C TRP A 133 14.17 5.70 5.77
N ARG A 134 14.68 5.39 6.98
CA ARG A 134 14.96 6.37 8.03
C ARG A 134 16.39 6.89 8.11
N ASP A 135 17.35 6.32 7.39
CA ASP A 135 18.75 6.81 7.44
C ASP A 135 19.10 7.69 6.24
N SER A 136 18.39 8.80 6.10
CA SER A 136 18.85 9.91 5.27
C SER A 136 18.47 11.22 5.96
N SER A 137 19.06 11.45 7.12
CA SER A 137 19.29 12.79 7.63
C SER A 137 20.76 13.12 7.40
N SER A 138 21.00 13.86 6.34
CA SER A 138 22.20 14.66 6.10
C SER A 138 21.75 15.90 5.35
#